data_AF-A0A5C3N5V3-F1
#
_entry.id   AF-A0A5C3N5V3-F1
#
_cell.length_a   1.000
_cell.length_b   1.000
_cell.length_c   1.000
_cell.angle_alpha   90.00
_cell.angle_beta   90.00
_cell.angle_gamma   90.00
#
_symmetry.space_group_name_H-M   'P 1'
#
loop_
_entity.id
_entity.type
_entity.pdbx_description
1 polymer ?
#
loop_
_entity_poly.entity_id
_entity_poly.type
_entity_poly.pdbx_seq_one_letter_code
_entity_poly.pdbx_strand_id
1 'polypeptide(L)'
;MASEQSNVEDAIRMFLSYPFAEDQTYQQGLASILSANSLEDKSEDEKESLLMQSQIYYFNRFSPFNTSIAQTSITLDDVRALQCSLSSASAAPSVAAEVEQPTCTTVFAPEEMQTLSFAELKELIEQGKTDQIPNNKVITDALNTAPPSESQSQPRKKPWE
;
A
#
# COMPACT_ATOMS: atom_id res chain seq x y z
N MET A 1 -10.60 -16.22 14.62
CA MET A 1 -10.27 -14.81 14.32
C MET A 1 -9.09 -14.30 15.15
N ALA A 2 -9.03 -14.51 16.47
CA ALA A 2 -7.90 -14.03 17.29
C ALA A 2 -6.53 -14.68 16.95
N SER A 3 -6.51 -15.95 16.53
CA SER A 3 -5.27 -16.69 16.23
C SER A 3 -4.54 -16.22 14.96
N GLU A 4 -5.27 -15.55 14.06
CA GLU A 4 -4.71 -15.04 12.80
C GLU A 4 -3.97 -13.74 13.05
N GLN A 5 -4.55 -12.83 13.85
CA GLN A 5 -3.90 -11.57 14.26
C GLN A 5 -2.58 -11.82 15.00
N SER A 6 -2.56 -12.77 15.95
CA SER A 6 -1.32 -13.10 16.68
C SER A 6 -0.21 -13.63 15.78
N ASN A 7 -0.54 -14.33 14.67
CA ASN A 7 0.44 -14.78 13.70
C ASN A 7 0.99 -13.61 12.87
N VAL A 8 0.13 -12.65 12.52
CA VAL A 8 0.56 -11.46 11.78
C VAL A 8 1.51 -10.61 12.64
N GLU A 9 1.18 -10.43 13.93
CA GLU A 9 2.03 -9.71 14.88
C GLU A 9 3.41 -10.35 15.04
N ASP A 10 3.48 -11.68 15.14
CA ASP A 10 4.74 -12.42 15.23
C ASP A 10 5.56 -12.29 13.93
N ALA A 11 4.90 -12.41 12.77
CA ALA A 11 5.53 -12.24 11.47
C ALA A 11 6.11 -10.82 11.29
N ILE A 12 5.42 -9.80 11.79
CA ILE A 12 5.89 -8.41 11.75
C ILE A 12 7.04 -8.18 12.72
N ARG A 13 7.03 -8.78 13.91
CA ARG A 13 8.18 -8.72 14.82
C ARG A 13 9.43 -9.34 14.19
N MET A 14 9.26 -10.46 13.49
CA MET A 14 10.36 -11.06 12.71
C MET A 14 10.81 -10.16 11.56
N PHE A 15 9.88 -9.54 10.83
CA PHE A 15 10.20 -8.57 9.77
C PHE A 15 11.02 -7.40 10.32
N LEU A 16 10.61 -6.79 11.43
CA LEU A 16 11.31 -5.66 12.06
C LEU A 16 12.70 -6.06 12.60
N SER A 17 12.88 -7.33 12.97
CA SER A 17 14.15 -7.86 13.47
C SER A 17 15.08 -8.35 12.34
N TYR A 18 14.62 -8.34 11.09
CA TYR A 18 15.37 -8.89 9.96
C TYR A 18 16.46 -7.91 9.48
N PRO A 19 17.74 -8.33 9.39
CA PRO A 19 18.84 -7.46 9.01
C PRO A 19 18.93 -7.27 7.49
N PHE A 20 17.98 -6.53 6.90
CA PHE A 20 17.96 -6.23 5.45
C PHE A 20 19.25 -5.59 4.94
N ALA A 21 20.00 -4.88 5.79
CA ALA A 21 21.27 -4.26 5.43
C ALA A 21 22.41 -5.30 5.23
N GLU A 22 22.35 -6.44 5.91
CA GLU A 22 23.38 -7.49 5.85
C GLU A 22 23.08 -8.55 4.78
N ASP A 23 21.85 -8.61 4.28
CA ASP A 23 21.43 -9.55 3.24
C ASP A 23 21.91 -9.13 1.85
N GLN A 24 22.96 -9.79 1.36
CA GLN A 24 23.55 -9.52 0.05
C GLN A 24 22.58 -9.78 -1.12
N THR A 25 21.67 -10.76 -1.00
CA THR A 25 20.73 -11.11 -2.07
C THR A 25 19.68 -10.02 -2.22
N TYR A 26 19.14 -9.56 -1.09
CA TYR A 26 18.21 -8.44 -1.06
C TYR A 26 18.89 -7.15 -1.57
N GLN A 27 20.09 -6.82 -1.09
CA GLN A 27 20.82 -5.62 -1.51
C GLN A 27 21.14 -5.63 -3.01
N GLN A 28 21.54 -6.79 -3.57
CA GLN A 28 21.77 -6.92 -5.00
C GLN A 28 20.48 -6.73 -5.82
N GLY A 29 19.36 -7.30 -5.35
CA GLY A 29 18.05 -7.09 -5.97
C GLY A 29 17.59 -5.64 -5.90
N LEU A 30 17.75 -4.99 -4.75
CA LEU A 30 17.43 -3.58 -4.54
C LEU A 30 18.27 -2.68 -5.45
N ALA A 31 19.58 -2.92 -5.54
CA ALA A 31 20.47 -2.19 -6.43
C ALA A 31 20.04 -2.33 -7.90
N SER A 32 19.57 -3.50 -8.33
CA SER A 32 19.04 -3.71 -9.68
C SER A 32 17.74 -2.92 -9.94
N ILE A 33 16.86 -2.80 -8.94
CA ILE A 33 15.61 -2.03 -9.04
C ILE A 33 15.90 -0.53 -9.07
N LEU A 34 16.83 -0.07 -8.23
CA LEU A 34 17.26 1.32 -8.17
C LEU A 34 18.02 1.76 -9.43
N SER A 35 18.87 0.88 -9.99
CA SER A 35 19.62 1.15 -11.22
C SER A 35 18.74 1.21 -12.46
N ALA A 36 17.48 0.74 -12.39
CA ALA A 36 16.54 0.78 -13.50
C ALA A 36 15.90 2.19 -13.72
N ASN A 37 16.47 3.25 -13.13
CA ASN A 37 15.99 4.64 -13.20
C ASN A 37 14.51 4.84 -12.78
N SER A 38 13.92 3.88 -12.07
CA SER A 38 12.51 3.93 -11.62
C SER A 38 12.26 4.92 -10.47
N LEU A 39 13.32 5.61 -10.03
CA LEU A 39 13.36 6.40 -8.81
C LEU A 39 13.86 7.84 -9.01
N GLU A 40 14.34 8.21 -10.21
CA GLU A 40 14.94 9.53 -10.46
C GLU A 40 13.89 10.67 -10.41
N ASP A 41 12.64 10.39 -10.76
CA ASP A 41 11.55 11.39 -10.80
C ASP A 41 10.66 11.39 -9.54
N LYS A 42 10.96 10.55 -8.56
CA LYS A 42 10.09 10.34 -7.38
C LYS A 42 10.49 11.20 -6.19
N SER A 43 9.49 11.64 -5.43
CA SER A 43 9.67 12.36 -4.18
C SER A 43 10.30 11.47 -3.10
N GLU A 44 11.01 12.04 -2.11
CA GLU A 44 11.66 11.26 -1.04
C GLU A 44 10.69 10.33 -0.31
N ASP A 45 9.47 10.79 -0.04
CA ASP A 45 8.39 10.01 0.58
C ASP A 45 8.00 8.75 -0.23
N GLU A 46 8.01 8.86 -1.57
CA GLU A 46 7.74 7.74 -2.45
C GLU A 46 8.90 6.74 -2.45
N LYS A 47 10.14 7.24 -2.35
CA LYS A 47 11.34 6.39 -2.28
C LYS A 47 11.31 5.52 -1.03
N GLU A 48 10.96 6.12 0.10
CA GLU A 48 10.79 5.41 1.37
C GLU A 48 9.66 4.38 1.30
N SER A 49 8.55 4.74 0.67
CA SER A 49 7.41 3.84 0.45
C SER A 49 7.77 2.64 -0.44
N LEU A 50 8.49 2.88 -1.54
CA LEU A 50 8.99 1.81 -2.41
C LEU A 50 10.01 0.91 -1.70
N LEU A 51 10.89 1.51 -0.90
CA LEU A 51 11.89 0.76 -0.12
C LEU A 51 11.18 -0.17 0.87
N MET A 52 10.23 0.35 1.64
CA MET A 52 9.41 -0.43 2.57
C MET A 52 8.65 -1.55 1.82
N GLN A 53 8.03 -1.24 0.68
CA GLN A 53 7.29 -2.22 -0.11
C GLN A 53 8.20 -3.32 -0.65
N SER A 54 9.43 -2.98 -1.07
CA SER A 54 10.42 -3.96 -1.53
C SER A 54 10.86 -4.91 -0.42
N GLN A 55 11.03 -4.40 0.81
CA GLN A 55 11.38 -5.20 1.99
C GLN A 55 10.26 -6.18 2.32
N ILE A 56 9.01 -5.71 2.36
CA ILE A 56 7.83 -6.54 2.63
C ILE A 56 7.69 -7.62 1.55
N TYR A 57 7.84 -7.25 0.27
CA TYR A 57 7.79 -8.19 -0.84
C TYR A 57 8.86 -9.27 -0.70
N TYR A 58 10.11 -8.88 -0.43
CA TYR A 58 11.21 -9.82 -0.26
C TYR A 58 10.97 -10.77 0.91
N PHE A 59 10.55 -10.24 2.05
CA PHE A 59 10.27 -11.02 3.26
C PHE A 59 9.15 -12.04 3.04
N ASN A 60 8.05 -11.65 2.39
CA ASN A 60 6.93 -12.54 2.07
C ASN A 60 7.30 -13.61 1.04
N ARG A 61 8.23 -13.31 0.12
CA ARG A 61 8.56 -14.17 -1.03
C ARG A 61 9.69 -15.15 -0.74
N PHE A 62 10.73 -14.71 -0.03
CA PHE A 62 12.01 -15.42 0.04
C PHE A 62 12.47 -15.78 1.45
N SER A 63 11.86 -15.24 2.51
CA SER A 63 12.34 -15.53 3.87
C SER A 63 12.10 -17.01 4.21
N PRO A 64 13.17 -17.81 4.43
CA PRO A 64 13.05 -19.24 4.77
C PRO A 64 12.41 -19.46 6.15
N PHE A 65 12.35 -18.42 6.99
CA PHE A 65 11.68 -18.44 8.28
C PHE A 65 10.17 -18.26 8.17
N ASN A 66 9.68 -17.75 7.04
CA ASN A 66 8.25 -17.54 6.83
C ASN A 66 7.53 -18.83 6.43
N THR A 67 8.20 -19.93 6.07
CA THR A 67 7.57 -21.16 5.54
C THR A 67 6.47 -21.77 6.42
N SER A 68 6.52 -21.61 7.76
CA SER A 68 5.45 -22.11 8.65
C SER A 68 4.34 -21.09 8.95
N ILE A 69 4.60 -19.79 8.75
CA ILE A 69 3.65 -18.68 8.97
C ILE A 69 3.09 -18.16 7.62
N ALA A 70 3.56 -18.72 6.49
CA ALA A 70 3.39 -18.32 5.09
C ALA A 70 1.95 -18.32 4.51
N GLN A 71 0.92 -18.55 5.30
CA GLN A 71 -0.44 -18.15 4.86
C GLN A 71 -0.72 -16.68 5.16
N THR A 72 0.10 -16.05 6.00
CA THR A 72 -0.09 -14.66 6.42
C THR A 72 0.85 -13.76 5.62
N SER A 73 0.34 -13.20 4.54
CA SER A 73 1.01 -12.13 3.80
C SER A 73 0.94 -10.83 4.59
N ILE A 74 2.07 -10.33 5.08
CA ILE A 74 2.16 -9.05 5.75
C ILE A 74 1.93 -7.94 4.71
N THR A 75 1.12 -6.94 5.07
CA THR A 75 0.89 -5.75 4.24
C THR A 75 1.53 -4.52 4.87
N LEU A 76 1.72 -3.46 4.08
CA LEU A 76 2.28 -2.19 4.54
C LEU A 76 1.44 -1.53 5.64
N ASP A 77 0.11 -1.71 5.57
CA ASP A 77 -0.82 -1.22 6.59
C ASP A 77 -0.61 -1.92 7.94
N ASP A 78 -0.36 -3.23 7.92
CA ASP A 78 -0.17 -4.03 9.12
C ASP A 78 1.13 -3.67 9.86
N VAL A 79 2.22 -3.49 9.12
CA VAL A 79 3.50 -3.01 9.66
C VAL A 79 3.32 -1.63 10.29
N ARG A 80 2.61 -0.72 9.61
CA ARG A 80 2.36 0.64 10.10
C ARG A 80 1.47 0.63 11.35
N ALA A 81 0.43 -0.20 11.38
CA ALA A 81 -0.47 -0.35 12.51
C ALA A 81 0.28 -0.82 13.78
N LEU A 82 1.16 -1.82 13.64
CA LEU A 82 1.99 -2.30 14.75
C LEU A 82 3.08 -1.31 15.16
N GLN A 83 3.67 -0.58 14.22
CA GLN A 83 4.66 0.45 14.53
C GLN A 83 4.04 1.64 15.29
N CYS A 84 2.81 2.04 14.93
CA CYS A 84 2.00 2.99 15.70
C CYS A 84 1.62 2.46 17.09
N SER A 85 1.30 1.17 17.19
CA SER A 85 0.98 0.52 18.46
C SER A 85 2.20 0.44 19.39
N LEU A 86 3.38 0.07 18.88
CA LEU A 86 4.65 0.08 19.62
C LEU A 86 5.06 1.49 20.07
N SER A 87 4.91 2.47 19.18
CA SER A 87 5.23 3.87 19.50
C SER A 87 4.26 4.44 20.53
N SER A 88 2.98 4.06 20.49
CA SER A 88 1.99 4.45 21.52
C SER A 88 2.22 3.75 22.85
N ALA A 89 2.71 2.51 22.86
CA ALA A 89 3.04 1.77 24.09
C ALA A 89 4.31 2.32 24.79
N SER A 90 5.21 2.97 24.05
CA SER A 90 6.41 3.62 24.59
C SER A 90 6.21 5.10 24.96
N ALA A 91 5.02 5.67 24.77
CA ALA A 91 4.71 7.05 25.10
C ALA A 91 3.98 7.15 26.46
N ALA A 92 4.75 7.07 27.55
CA ALA A 92 4.33 7.65 28.83
C ALA A 92 4.60 9.17 28.82
N PRO A 93 3.78 9.98 29.52
CA PRO A 93 3.50 11.36 29.14
C PRO A 93 4.48 12.37 29.74
N SER A 94 4.93 13.33 28.94
CA SER A 94 5.60 14.54 29.44
C SER A 94 4.90 15.79 28.92
N VAL A 95 3.86 16.19 29.66
CA VAL A 95 3.39 17.55 29.98
C VAL A 95 3.64 18.72 29.00
N ALA A 96 2.51 19.23 28.48
CA ALA A 96 2.04 20.63 28.45
C ALA A 96 2.75 21.73 27.61
N ALA A 97 1.97 22.30 26.68
CA ALA A 97 1.81 23.73 26.29
C ALA A 97 1.45 23.79 24.79
N GLU A 98 0.18 23.97 24.39
CA GLU A 98 -0.60 25.21 24.28
C GLU A 98 -0.04 26.24 23.27
N VAL A 99 -0.95 26.76 22.42
CA VAL A 99 -0.95 28.08 21.74
C VAL A 99 -0.56 28.13 20.24
N GLU A 100 -1.63 28.32 19.44
CA GLU A 100 -1.80 29.21 18.27
C GLU A 100 -1.42 28.82 16.83
N GLN A 101 -2.47 28.84 16.00
CA GLN A 101 -2.46 29.15 14.56
C GLN A 101 -2.03 30.62 14.32
N PRO A 102 -1.59 30.98 13.09
CA PRO A 102 -2.55 31.58 12.15
C PRO A 102 -2.35 31.22 10.67
N THR A 103 -3.44 31.42 9.92
CA THR A 103 -3.71 31.33 8.48
C THR A 103 -2.86 32.22 7.55
N CYS A 104 -2.56 31.75 6.32
CA CYS A 104 -2.82 32.40 5.00
C CYS A 104 -2.21 31.57 3.83
N THR A 105 -2.99 31.06 2.87
CA THR A 105 -3.40 31.68 1.57
C THR A 105 -2.47 31.34 0.38
N THR A 106 -2.98 30.44 -0.50
CA THR A 106 -2.83 30.35 -1.99
C THR A 106 -1.39 30.18 -2.55
N VAL A 107 -1.03 29.31 -3.51
CA VAL A 107 -1.60 28.93 -4.81
C VAL A 107 -0.83 27.70 -5.33
N PHE A 108 -1.45 26.94 -6.25
CA PHE A 108 -0.88 25.99 -7.25
C PHE A 108 -0.88 24.49 -6.91
N ALA A 109 -1.82 23.79 -7.56
CA ALA A 109 -1.80 22.35 -7.86
C ALA A 109 -0.56 21.97 -8.69
N PRO A 110 -0.10 20.70 -8.69
CA PRO A 110 -0.90 19.58 -9.22
C PRO A 110 -0.88 18.29 -8.37
N GLU A 111 -1.97 17.52 -8.50
CA GLU A 111 -2.04 16.05 -8.50
C GLU A 111 -1.04 15.21 -7.69
N GLU A 112 -0.93 15.46 -6.39
CA GLU A 112 -0.45 14.45 -5.45
C GLU A 112 -1.68 13.93 -4.69
N MET A 113 -1.93 12.63 -4.75
CA MET A 113 -3.14 11.94 -4.31
C MET A 113 -3.55 12.32 -2.88
N GLN A 114 -4.40 13.35 -2.73
CA GLN A 114 -4.95 13.77 -1.44
C GLN A 114 -5.89 12.69 -0.91
N THR A 115 -5.38 11.85 -0.01
CA THR A 115 -6.20 10.96 0.79
C THR A 115 -6.95 11.80 1.83
N LEU A 116 -8.22 12.09 1.57
CA LEU A 116 -9.10 12.75 2.55
C LEU A 116 -9.21 11.88 3.80
N SER A 117 -9.18 12.51 4.99
CA SER A 117 -9.42 11.80 6.25
C SER A 117 -10.83 11.19 6.26
N PHE A 118 -11.02 10.07 6.95
CA PHE A 118 -12.31 9.37 7.01
C PHE A 118 -13.46 10.26 7.52
N ALA A 119 -13.17 11.17 8.46
CA ALA A 119 -14.15 12.13 8.96
C ALA A 119 -14.61 13.11 7.86
N GLU A 120 -13.67 13.57 7.04
CA GLU A 120 -13.91 14.51 5.94
C GLU A 120 -14.63 13.83 4.78
N LEU A 121 -14.26 12.59 4.48
CA LEU A 121 -14.96 11.75 3.50
C LEU A 121 -16.41 11.50 3.91
N LYS A 122 -16.65 11.19 5.20
CA LYS A 122 -18.00 11.00 5.73
C LYS A 122 -18.82 12.28 5.58
N GLU A 123 -18.24 13.42 5.93
CA GLU A 123 -18.91 14.70 5.80
C GLU A 123 -19.25 15.03 4.34
N LEU A 124 -18.37 14.76 3.38
CA LEU A 124 -18.65 14.97 1.95
C LEU A 124 -19.78 14.07 1.44
N ILE A 125 -19.89 12.84 1.94
CA ILE A 125 -20.99 11.93 1.62
C ILE A 125 -22.30 12.45 2.24
N GLU A 126 -22.28 12.87 3.51
CA GLU A 126 -23.45 13.42 4.21
C GLU A 126 -23.95 14.72 3.58
N GLN A 127 -23.04 15.56 3.08
CA GLN A 127 -23.36 16.80 2.37
C GLN A 127 -23.74 16.58 0.89
N GLY A 128 -23.66 15.34 0.39
CA GLY A 128 -23.97 14.99 -1.00
C GLY A 128 -22.96 15.51 -2.02
N LYS A 129 -21.76 15.92 -1.60
CA LYS A 129 -20.68 16.42 -2.46
C LYS A 129 -19.76 15.29 -2.91
N THR A 130 -20.35 14.26 -3.50
CA THR A 130 -19.63 13.04 -3.90
C THR A 130 -18.69 13.27 -5.08
N ASP A 131 -18.85 14.33 -5.86
CA ASP A 131 -17.92 14.74 -6.93
C ASP A 131 -16.54 15.17 -6.41
N GLN A 132 -16.44 15.55 -5.13
CA GLN A 132 -15.17 15.95 -4.50
C GLN A 132 -14.41 14.77 -3.91
N ILE A 133 -15.01 13.56 -3.94
CA ILE A 133 -14.39 12.36 -3.40
C ILE A 133 -13.35 11.84 -4.41
N PRO A 134 -12.08 11.68 -4.01
CA PRO A 134 -11.04 11.13 -4.86
C PRO A 134 -11.44 9.76 -5.40
N ASN A 135 -11.14 9.51 -6.68
CA ASN A 135 -11.44 8.24 -7.38
C ASN A 135 -12.92 7.85 -7.44
N ASN A 136 -13.86 8.79 -7.28
CA ASN A 136 -15.26 8.49 -7.50
C ASN A 136 -15.53 8.25 -9.00
N LYS A 137 -15.56 6.98 -9.41
CA LYS A 137 -15.86 6.59 -10.79
C LYS A 137 -17.37 6.67 -10.98
N VAL A 138 -17.81 7.55 -11.88
CA VAL A 138 -19.22 7.60 -12.31
C VAL A 138 -19.56 6.28 -12.99
N ILE A 139 -20.31 5.43 -12.28
CA ILE A 139 -20.90 4.24 -12.88
C ILE A 139 -22.10 4.73 -13.68
N THR A 140 -21.96 4.75 -15.00
CA THR A 140 -23.11 4.99 -15.86
C THR A 140 -24.14 3.88 -15.65
N ASP A 141 -25.41 4.23 -15.46
CA ASP A 141 -26.57 3.30 -15.41
C ASP A 141 -26.82 2.60 -16.78
N ALA A 142 -25.87 2.68 -17.70
CA ALA A 142 -25.93 2.02 -18.98
C ALA A 142 -25.64 0.52 -18.80
N LEU A 143 -26.68 -0.30 -18.94
CA LEU A 143 -26.52 -1.74 -19.15
C LEU A 143 -25.66 -1.96 -20.41
N ASN A 144 -24.62 -2.78 -20.27
CA ASN A 144 -23.74 -3.15 -21.38
C ASN A 144 -24.59 -3.73 -22.52
N THR A 145 -24.79 -2.93 -23.57
CA THR A 145 -25.64 -3.25 -24.72
C THR A 145 -24.82 -3.82 -25.87
N ALA A 146 -23.54 -4.10 -25.64
CA ALA A 146 -22.70 -4.71 -26.65
C ALA A 146 -23.21 -6.14 -26.95
N PRO A 147 -23.24 -6.55 -28.23
CA PRO A 147 -23.53 -7.92 -28.57
C PRO A 147 -22.50 -8.86 -27.91
N PRO A 148 -22.90 -10.07 -27.50
CA PRO A 148 -21.98 -11.04 -26.90
C PRO A 148 -20.80 -11.30 -27.84
N SER A 149 -19.59 -11.42 -27.27
CA SER A 149 -18.39 -11.63 -28.07
C SER A 149 -18.46 -12.94 -28.86
N GLU A 150 -18.28 -12.84 -30.18
CA GLU A 150 -18.19 -14.00 -31.07
C GLU A 150 -16.78 -14.61 -31.04
N SER A 151 -16.69 -15.94 -31.12
CA SER A 151 -15.41 -16.67 -31.07
C SER A 151 -14.59 -16.44 -32.34
N GLN A 152 -13.41 -15.84 -32.22
CA GLN A 152 -12.45 -15.67 -33.32
C GLN A 152 -11.48 -16.86 -33.48
N SER A 153 -11.74 -17.99 -32.82
CA SER A 153 -10.85 -19.15 -32.93
C SER A 153 -10.99 -19.83 -34.30
N GLN A 154 -9.88 -19.99 -35.01
CA GLN A 154 -9.88 -20.75 -36.25
C GLN A 154 -10.25 -22.21 -35.96
N PRO A 155 -11.17 -22.83 -36.73
CA PRO A 155 -11.52 -24.23 -36.54
C PRO A 155 -10.28 -25.09 -36.80
N ARG A 156 -9.90 -25.90 -35.81
CA ARG A 156 -8.79 -26.84 -35.96
C ARG A 156 -9.15 -27.83 -37.07
N LYS A 157 -8.22 -28.01 -38.03
CA LYS A 157 -8.36 -29.04 -39.05
C LYS A 157 -8.34 -30.41 -38.40
N LYS A 158 -9.17 -31.31 -38.91
CA LYS A 158 -9.26 -32.67 -38.43
C LYS A 158 -7.99 -33.43 -38.88
N PRO A 159 -7.48 -34.38 -38.07
CA PRO A 159 -6.17 -35.00 -38.28
C PRO A 159 -6.10 -36.00 -39.45
N TRP A 160 -7.13 -36.09 -40.29
CA TRP A 160 -7.18 -37.00 -41.45
C TRP A 160 -7.29 -36.26 -42.79
N GLU A 161 -7.07 -34.94 -42.80
CA GLU A 161 -6.80 -34.16 -44.02
C GLU A 161 -5.30 -34.00 -44.26
#